data_AF-A0A836SLS5-F1
#
_entry.id   AF-A0A836SLS5-F1
#
_cell.length_a   1.000
_cell.length_b   1.000
_cell.length_c   1.000
_cell.angle_alpha   90.00
_cell.angle_beta   90.00
_cell.angle_gamma   90.00
#
_symmetry.space_group_name_H-M   'P 1'
#
loop_
_entity.id
_entity.type
_entity.pdbx_description
1 polymer ?
#
loop_
_entity_poly.entity_id
_entity_poly.type
_entity_poly.pdbx_seq_one_letter_code
_entity_poly.pdbx_strand_id
1 'polypeptide(L)'
;MPYTQGKPLCPEEKQLLVSVKQYFDRNKTEFGSRDSAAQMTADALGIGLATVNRVMANYRKDPDSIKTLPQFRGRPAYSVDMSHQEAIRTYIRKANLKGSHITLETIRDFLKDKSEEESFHISTRS
;
A
#
# COMPACT_ATOMS: atom_id res chain seq x y z
N MET A 1 -1.35 12.41 -16.45
CA MET A 1 -0.93 12.05 -15.09
C MET A 1 0.44 11.39 -15.19
N PRO A 2 1.52 11.98 -14.64
CA PRO A 2 2.83 11.33 -14.69
C PRO A 2 2.83 10.16 -13.69
N TYR A 3 2.87 8.93 -14.21
CA TYR A 3 3.03 7.74 -13.38
C TYR A 3 4.40 7.78 -12.69
N THR A 4 4.40 8.02 -11.38
CA THR A 4 5.62 7.91 -10.58
C THR A 4 6.09 6.46 -10.54
N GLN A 5 7.31 6.21 -11.03
CA GLN A 5 7.92 4.89 -11.02
C GLN A 5 7.92 4.29 -9.60
N GLY A 6 7.63 3.00 -9.50
CA GLY A 6 7.65 2.24 -8.24
C GLY A 6 6.37 2.28 -7.40
N LYS A 7 5.36 3.10 -7.75
CA LYS A 7 4.06 3.06 -7.07
C LYS A 7 3.11 2.04 -7.73
N PRO A 8 2.42 1.20 -6.93
CA PRO A 8 1.39 0.31 -7.46
C PRO A 8 0.14 1.11 -7.88
N LEU A 9 -0.58 0.59 -8.88
CA LEU A 9 -1.81 1.21 -9.37
C LEU A 9 -2.94 1.13 -8.33
N CYS A 10 -3.63 2.24 -8.11
CA CYS A 10 -4.86 2.31 -7.33
C CYS A 10 -6.04 1.69 -8.10
N PRO A 11 -7.14 1.32 -7.41
CA PRO A 11 -8.31 0.72 -8.05
C PRO A 11 -8.88 1.55 -9.21
N GLU A 12 -8.95 2.87 -9.04
CA GLU A 12 -9.48 3.81 -10.03
C GLU A 12 -8.62 3.81 -11.31
N GLU A 13 -7.31 3.74 -11.15
CA GLU A 13 -6.36 3.69 -12.27
C GLU A 13 -6.45 2.36 -13.02
N LYS A 14 -6.63 1.24 -12.30
CA LYS A 14 -6.87 -0.07 -12.92
C LYS A 14 -8.20 -0.09 -13.68
N GLN A 15 -9.24 0.54 -13.14
CA GLN A 15 -10.54 0.61 -13.78
C GLN A 15 -10.48 1.45 -15.06
N LEU A 16 -9.83 2.62 -15.00
CA LEU A 16 -9.56 3.44 -16.18
C LEU A 16 -8.80 2.66 -17.25
N LEU A 17 -7.75 1.93 -16.87
CA LEU A 17 -6.96 1.09 -17.77
C LEU A 17 -7.83 0.04 -18.47
N VAL A 18 -8.69 -0.66 -17.74
CA VAL A 18 -9.61 -1.66 -18.32
C VAL A 18 -10.60 -1.00 -19.28
N SER A 19 -11.21 0.14 -18.90
CA SER A 19 -12.15 0.86 -19.74
C SER A 19 -11.52 1.33 -21.06
N VAL A 20 -10.33 1.92 -20.99
CA VAL A 20 -9.59 2.38 -22.18
C VAL A 20 -9.22 1.21 -23.08
N LYS A 21 -8.76 0.10 -22.50
CA LYS A 21 -8.44 -1.10 -23.28
C LYS A 21 -9.66 -1.68 -23.98
N GLN A 22 -10.80 -1.76 -23.29
CA GLN A 22 -12.05 -2.21 -23.89
C GLN A 22 -12.54 -1.29 -25.00
N TYR A 23 -12.35 0.02 -24.85
CA TYR A 23 -12.63 0.99 -25.91
C TYR A 23 -11.78 0.72 -27.16
N PHE A 24 -10.47 0.49 -26.99
CA PHE A 24 -9.59 0.16 -28.13
C PHE A 24 -9.90 -1.21 -28.74
N ASP A 25 -10.31 -2.20 -27.94
CA ASP A 25 -10.75 -3.50 -28.50
C ASP A 25 -11.99 -3.36 -29.37
N ARG A 26 -12.99 -2.56 -28.93
CA ARG A 26 -14.26 -2.39 -29.62
C ARG A 26 -14.11 -1.64 -30.95
N ASN A 27 -13.21 -0.66 -30.98
CA ASN A 27 -13.01 0.20 -32.16
C ASN A 27 -11.75 -0.17 -32.95
N LYS A 28 -11.23 -1.40 -32.77
CA LYS A 28 -9.96 -1.86 -33.37
C LYS A 28 -9.93 -1.71 -34.90
N THR A 29 -11.07 -1.90 -35.56
CA THR A 29 -11.21 -1.74 -37.02
C THR A 29 -11.14 -0.29 -37.46
N GLU A 30 -11.59 0.65 -36.63
CA GLU A 30 -11.63 2.09 -36.96
C GLU A 30 -10.25 2.74 -36.86
N PHE A 31 -9.41 2.26 -35.94
CA PHE A 31 -8.07 2.82 -35.74
C PHE A 31 -7.08 2.45 -36.84
N GLY A 32 -7.35 1.41 -37.63
CA GLY A 32 -6.45 0.94 -38.70
C GLY A 32 -5.02 0.64 -38.23
N SER A 33 -4.81 0.53 -36.91
CA SER A 33 -3.49 0.49 -36.29
C SER A 33 -2.91 -0.92 -36.36
N ARG A 34 -1.60 -1.01 -36.63
CA ARG A 34 -0.83 -2.25 -36.47
C ARG A 34 -0.63 -2.61 -35.00
N ASP A 35 -0.79 -1.64 -34.10
CA ASP A 35 -0.54 -1.83 -32.69
C ASP A 35 -1.70 -2.56 -32.02
N SER A 36 -1.37 -3.33 -30.99
CA SER A 36 -2.38 -3.99 -30.18
C SER A 36 -3.15 -2.97 -29.33
N ALA A 37 -4.41 -3.26 -28.99
CA ALA A 37 -5.19 -2.45 -28.05
C ALA A 37 -4.47 -2.24 -26.70
N ALA A 38 -3.64 -3.20 -26.28
CA ALA A 38 -2.82 -3.08 -25.08
C ALA A 38 -1.69 -2.04 -25.25
N GLN A 39 -1.07 -1.99 -26.43
CA GLN A 39 -0.06 -0.97 -26.76
C GLN A 39 -0.68 0.42 -26.84
N MET A 40 -1.82 0.56 -27.52
CA MET A 40 -2.56 1.82 -27.57
C MET A 40 -2.97 2.32 -26.17
N THR A 41 -3.36 1.39 -25.28
CA THR A 41 -3.66 1.71 -23.87
C THR A 41 -2.42 2.17 -23.11
N ALA A 42 -1.29 1.50 -23.32
CA ALA A 42 -0.01 1.85 -22.71
C ALA A 42 0.40 3.28 -23.08
N ASP A 43 0.31 3.61 -24.37
CA ASP A 43 0.68 4.91 -24.90
C ASP A 43 -0.29 6.01 -24.44
N ALA A 44 -1.61 5.74 -24.48
CA ALA A 44 -2.63 6.70 -24.06
C ALA A 44 -2.56 7.06 -22.57
N LEU A 45 -2.20 6.09 -21.71
CA LEU A 45 -2.12 6.29 -20.27
C LEU A 45 -0.70 6.62 -19.77
N GLY A 46 0.33 6.49 -20.62
CA GLY A 46 1.72 6.62 -20.21
C GLY A 46 2.15 5.53 -19.21
N ILE A 47 1.60 4.32 -19.36
CA ILE A 47 1.88 3.16 -18.50
C ILE A 47 2.68 2.14 -19.31
N GLY A 48 3.67 1.49 -18.70
CA GLY A 48 4.41 0.42 -19.37
C GLY A 48 3.52 -0.74 -19.84
N LEU A 49 3.74 -1.24 -21.06
CA LEU A 49 2.99 -2.35 -21.67
C LEU A 49 2.91 -3.60 -20.76
N ALA A 50 3.99 -3.93 -20.08
CA ALA A 50 4.02 -5.06 -19.13
C ALA A 50 3.02 -4.89 -17.98
N THR A 51 2.77 -3.66 -17.53
CA THR A 51 1.77 -3.37 -16.50
C THR A 51 0.35 -3.53 -17.05
N VAL A 52 0.09 -3.03 -18.27
CA VAL A 52 -1.20 -3.24 -18.95
C VAL A 52 -1.52 -4.72 -19.08
N ASN A 53 -0.57 -5.52 -19.59
CA ASN A 53 -0.74 -6.96 -19.76
C ASN A 53 -1.00 -7.68 -18.44
N ARG A 54 -0.28 -7.31 -17.37
CA ARG A 54 -0.46 -7.87 -16.04
C ARG A 54 -1.83 -7.53 -15.44
N VAL A 55 -2.27 -6.28 -15.54
CA VAL A 55 -3.60 -5.86 -15.05
C VAL A 55 -4.70 -6.61 -15.83
N MET A 56 -4.59 -6.68 -17.16
CA MET A 56 -5.56 -7.38 -17.99
C MET A 56 -5.56 -8.91 -17.76
N ALA A 57 -4.40 -9.51 -17.49
CA ALA A 57 -4.31 -10.94 -17.16
C ALA A 57 -5.01 -11.24 -15.82
N ASN A 58 -4.83 -10.39 -14.81
CA ASN A 58 -5.52 -10.52 -13.53
C ASN A 58 -7.03 -10.29 -13.68
N TYR A 59 -7.43 -9.23 -14.40
CA TYR A 59 -8.84 -8.92 -14.66
C TYR A 59 -9.59 -10.05 -15.39
N ARG A 60 -8.94 -10.72 -16.35
CA ARG A 60 -9.51 -11.89 -17.05
C ARG A 60 -9.71 -13.10 -16.14
N LYS A 61 -8.86 -13.28 -15.13
CA LYS A 61 -8.97 -14.37 -14.15
C LYS A 61 -10.03 -14.04 -13.09
N ASP A 62 -10.04 -12.80 -12.65
CA ASP A 62 -10.91 -12.28 -11.61
C ASP A 62 -11.26 -10.81 -11.90
N PRO A 63 -12.52 -10.52 -12.30
CA PRO A 63 -12.99 -9.16 -12.55
C PRO A 63 -12.89 -8.23 -11.32
N ASP A 64 -12.92 -8.76 -10.10
CA ASP A 64 -12.83 -7.95 -8.88
C ASP A 64 -11.39 -7.57 -8.50
N SER A 65 -10.38 -8.13 -9.18
CA SER A 65 -8.95 -7.82 -8.96
C SER A 65 -8.58 -6.35 -9.19
N ILE A 66 -9.41 -5.61 -9.93
CA ILE A 66 -9.23 -4.16 -10.14
C ILE A 66 -9.73 -3.34 -8.95
N LYS A 67 -10.63 -3.87 -8.12
CA LYS A 67 -11.14 -3.20 -6.91
C LYS A 67 -10.19 -3.37 -5.72
N THR A 68 -9.29 -4.35 -5.79
CA THR A 68 -8.35 -4.63 -4.71
C THR A 68 -7.34 -3.50 -4.55
N LEU A 69 -7.30 -2.93 -3.34
CA LEU A 69 -6.27 -1.99 -2.93
C LEU A 69 -4.88 -2.61 -3.10
N PRO A 70 -3.88 -1.82 -3.53
CA PRO A 70 -2.53 -2.32 -3.67
C PRO A 70 -2.00 -2.78 -2.31
N GLN A 71 -1.64 -4.06 -2.22
CA GLN A 71 -0.95 -4.58 -1.05
C GLN A 71 0.48 -4.04 -1.02
N PHE A 72 0.81 -3.29 0.03
CA PHE A 72 2.18 -2.93 0.32
C PHE A 72 2.95 -4.20 0.68
N ARG A 73 3.90 -4.56 -0.18
CA ARG A 73 4.84 -5.66 0.08
C ARG A 73 5.95 -5.14 1.00
N GLY A 74 6.19 -5.83 2.11
CA GLY A 74 7.21 -5.46 3.09
C GLY A 74 6.84 -5.90 4.51
N ARG A 75 7.72 -5.66 5.47
CA ARG A 75 7.39 -5.83 6.89
C ARG A 75 6.26 -4.85 7.23
N PRO A 76 5.16 -5.30 7.86
CA PRO A 76 4.16 -4.36 8.38
C PRO A 76 4.89 -3.37 9.29
N ALA A 77 4.76 -2.08 8.98
CA ALA A 77 5.20 -1.04 9.88
C ALA A 77 4.21 -1.06 11.06
N TYR A 78 4.47 -1.92 12.06
CA TYR A 78 3.94 -1.68 13.39
C TYR A 78 4.63 -0.39 13.88
N SER A 79 4.13 0.77 13.45
CA SER A 79 4.59 2.05 13.95
C SER A 79 3.96 2.23 15.33
N VAL A 80 4.60 1.65 16.34
CA VAL A 80 4.42 2.16 17.71
C VAL A 80 4.84 3.63 17.66
N ASP A 81 3.92 4.51 18.05
CA ASP A 81 4.15 5.95 18.04
C ASP A 81 5.50 6.31 18.71
N MET A 82 6.21 7.28 18.14
CA MET A 82 7.59 7.58 18.52
C MET A 82 7.72 7.98 20.00
N SER A 83 6.69 8.66 20.55
CA SER A 83 6.63 9.02 21.98
C SER A 83 6.68 7.78 22.88
N HIS A 84 5.96 6.73 22.47
CA HIS A 84 5.90 5.47 23.22
C HIS A 84 7.24 4.71 23.15
N GLN A 85 7.93 4.74 22.01
CA GLN A 85 9.26 4.13 21.88
C GLN A 85 10.30 4.83 22.76
N GLU A 86 10.28 6.17 22.84
CA GLU A 86 11.19 6.93 23.70
C GLU A 86 10.91 6.70 25.19
N ALA A 87 9.63 6.61 25.57
CA ALA A 87 9.23 6.29 26.94
C ALA A 87 9.73 4.90 27.37
N ILE A 88 9.52 3.87 26.53
CA ILE A 88 9.98 2.50 26.80
C ILE A 88 11.52 2.47 26.87
N ARG A 89 12.23 3.11 25.93
CA ARG A 89 13.70 3.17 25.95
C ARG A 89 14.24 3.82 27.22
N THR A 90 13.61 4.92 27.66
CA THR A 90 14.00 5.62 28.88
C THR A 90 13.75 4.77 30.13
N TYR A 91 12.61 4.07 30.18
CA TYR A 91 12.29 3.13 31.24
C TYR A 91 13.30 1.98 31.31
N ILE A 92 13.57 1.33 30.18
CA ILE A 92 14.54 0.23 30.09
C ILE A 92 15.93 0.70 30.51
N ARG A 93 16.35 1.89 30.07
CA ARG A 93 17.65 2.45 30.45
C ARG A 93 17.75 2.70 31.96
N LYS A 94 16.71 3.24 32.59
CA LYS A 94 16.67 3.46 34.05
C LYS A 94 16.70 2.15 34.83
N ALA A 95 15.96 1.13 34.38
CA ALA A 95 15.94 -0.17 35.03
C ALA A 95 17.27 -0.94 34.88
N ASN A 96 17.90 -0.88 33.70
CA ASN A 96 19.23 -1.45 33.47
C ASN A 96 20.31 -0.78 34.32
N LEU A 97 20.25 0.56 34.49
CA LEU A 97 21.17 1.30 35.36
C LEU A 97 21.05 0.91 36.84
N LYS A 98 19.88 0.42 37.27
CA LYS A 98 19.61 -0.05 38.63
C LYS A 98 19.82 -1.56 38.80
N GLY A 99 20.26 -2.27 37.77
CA GLY A 99 20.41 -3.72 37.77
C GLY A 99 19.08 -4.48 37.92
N SER A 100 17.95 -3.84 37.61
CA SER A 100 16.62 -4.43 37.75
C SER A 100 16.30 -5.32 36.55
N HIS A 101 15.72 -6.50 36.80
CA HIS A 101 15.30 -7.42 35.74
C HIS A 101 14.02 -6.89 35.06
N ILE A 102 14.07 -6.71 33.75
CA ILE A 102 12.94 -6.23 32.96
C ILE A 102 12.29 -7.43 32.27
N THR A 103 11.01 -7.65 32.53
CA THR A 103 10.19 -8.64 31.82
C THR A 103 9.17 -7.93 30.92
N LEU A 104 8.60 -8.67 29.97
CA LEU A 104 7.53 -8.13 29.12
C LEU A 104 6.29 -7.70 29.93
N GLU A 105 6.07 -8.30 31.09
CA GLU A 105 5.00 -7.95 32.03
C GLU A 105 5.27 -6.57 32.65
N THR A 106 6.49 -6.32 33.12
CA THR A 106 6.86 -5.00 33.66
C THR A 106 6.74 -3.88 32.64
N ILE A 107 7.05 -4.14 31.36
CA ILE A 107 6.87 -3.17 30.27
C ILE A 107 5.38 -2.94 29.98
N ARG A 108 4.57 -4.01 30.01
CA ARG A 108 3.11 -3.91 29.83
C ARG A 108 2.47 -3.08 30.94
N ASP A 109 2.86 -3.32 32.19
CA ASP A 109 2.30 -2.61 33.34
C ASP A 109 2.73 -1.14 33.35
N PHE A 110 3.99 -0.86 32.99
CA PHE A 110 4.46 0.52 32.76
C PHE A 110 3.66 1.26 31.67
N LEU A 111 3.32 0.57 30.58
CA LEU A 111 2.52 1.16 29.51
C LEU A 111 1.05 1.36 29.92
N LYS A 112 0.49 0.49 30.77
CA LYS A 112 -0.85 0.65 31.32
C LYS A 112 -0.95 1.84 32.27
N ASP A 113 0.00 1.97 33.20
CA ASP A 113 0.06 3.12 34.13
C ASP A 113 0.18 4.45 33.38
N LYS A 114 0.91 4.47 32.26
CA LYS A 114 1.07 5.69 31.45
C LYS A 114 -0.14 6.00 30.56
N SER A 115 -1.03 5.02 30.34
CA SER A 115 -2.14 5.14 29.39
C SER A 115 -3.39 5.84 29.91
N GLU A 116 -3.47 6.17 31.20
CA GLU A 116 -4.57 6.97 31.74
C GLU A 116 -4.49 8.45 31.32
N GLU A 117 -3.32 8.93 30.86
CA GLU A 117 -3.13 10.34 30.45
C GLU A 117 -3.06 10.58 28.93
N GLU A 118 -2.85 9.56 28.08
CA GLU A 118 -2.69 9.78 26.63
C GLU A 118 -3.50 8.76 25.81
N SER A 119 -4.50 9.28 25.10
CA SER A 119 -5.31 8.57 24.10
C SER A 119 -4.42 7.81 23.12
N PHE A 120 -4.58 6.49 23.07
CA PHE A 120 -4.04 5.65 22.01
C PHE A 120 -4.72 6.01 20.69
N HIS A 121 -4.21 7.03 20.00
CA HIS A 121 -4.58 7.27 18.62
C HIS A 121 -4.00 6.14 17.76
N ILE A 122 -4.85 5.12 17.54
CA ILE A 122 -4.74 4.28 16.36
C ILE A 122 -4.91 5.25 15.18
N SER A 123 -3.81 5.77 14.66
CA SER A 123 -3.82 6.46 13.38
C SER A 123 -3.99 5.41 12.29
N THR A 124 -5.23 4.94 12.15
CA THR A 124 -5.73 4.40 10.89
C THR A 124 -5.71 5.57 9.91
N ARG A 125 -4.60 5.76 9.20
CA ARG A 125 -4.53 6.76 8.13
C ARG A 125 -5.35 6.21 6.96
N SER A 126 -6.56 6.76 6.83
CA SER A 126 -7.48 6.72 5.69
C SER A 126 -6.80 7.15 4.40
#